data_AF-A0A670YMA4-F1
#
_entry.id   AF-A0A670YMA4-F1
#
_cell.length_a   1.000
_cell.length_b   1.000
_cell.length_c   1.000
_cell.angle_alpha   90.00
_cell.angle_beta   90.00
_cell.angle_gamma   90.00
#
_symmetry.space_group_name_H-M   'P 1'
#
loop_
_entity.id
_entity.type
_entity.pdbx_description
1 polymer ?
#
loop_
_entity_poly.entity_id
_entity_poly.type
_entity_poly.pdbx_seq_one_letter_code
_entity_poly.pdbx_strand_id
1 'polypeptide(L)'
;LRSIEIYPGDGSVFKSEGFFLGKYFTQREGKREETMYSVNSLPPHVPGSLYSVGTIITQSVRVLQHDLENMLSLTHNYNVCCWKLVVNTTNIEVLPLPVAETFVPNVGRFFAYSDKKIYAVFCDGTVLNMEWDFSSHFGRSQNPQKNNTGWCKLTCPEGAQQLFQIDHPGPYERYITTVVEWCKSLNRDKGTCTNTKESIQEQSWYSS
;
A
#
# COMPACT_ATOMS: atom_id res chain seq x y z
N LEU A 1 -6.19 1.87 -6.47
CA LEU A 1 -7.22 2.11 -5.44
C LEU A 1 -8.00 0.81 -5.25
N ARG A 2 -7.83 0.12 -4.12
CA ARG A 2 -8.66 -1.05 -3.80
C ARG A 2 -9.96 -0.57 -3.18
N SER A 3 -11.07 -1.05 -3.69
CA SER A 3 -12.42 -0.78 -3.21
C SER A 3 -13.20 -2.08 -3.21
N ILE A 4 -14.15 -2.22 -2.30
CA ILE A 4 -15.11 -3.32 -2.27
C ILE A 4 -16.47 -2.81 -2.76
N GLU A 5 -17.11 -3.59 -3.61
CA GLU A 5 -18.49 -3.37 -4.05
C GLU A 5 -19.32 -4.58 -3.58
N ILE A 6 -20.45 -4.32 -2.91
CA ILE A 6 -21.33 -5.35 -2.35
C ILE A 6 -22.70 -5.26 -3.01
N TYR A 7 -23.20 -6.41 -3.44
CA TYR A 7 -24.50 -6.58 -4.07
C TYR A 7 -25.38 -7.46 -3.17
N PRO A 8 -26.31 -6.88 -2.39
CA PRO A 8 -27.17 -7.64 -1.49
C PRO A 8 -28.32 -8.36 -2.21
N GLY A 9 -28.55 -8.09 -3.50
CA GLY A 9 -29.53 -8.79 -4.34
C GLY A 9 -30.88 -8.09 -4.54
N ASP A 10 -31.08 -6.91 -3.95
CA ASP A 10 -32.26 -6.05 -4.14
C ASP A 10 -32.09 -5.02 -5.28
N GLY A 11 -30.96 -5.07 -6.00
CA GLY A 11 -30.60 -4.10 -7.04
C GLY A 11 -29.84 -2.87 -6.53
N SER A 12 -29.62 -2.75 -5.23
CA SER A 12 -28.71 -1.77 -4.65
C SER A 12 -27.24 -2.21 -4.76
N VAL A 13 -26.32 -1.25 -4.67
CA VAL A 13 -24.87 -1.50 -4.61
C VAL A 13 -24.27 -0.66 -3.51
N PHE A 14 -23.55 -1.31 -2.59
CA PHE A 14 -22.70 -0.63 -1.63
C PHE A 14 -21.29 -0.55 -2.18
N LYS A 15 -20.70 0.64 -2.21
CA LYS A 15 -19.32 0.85 -2.62
C LYS A 15 -18.53 1.52 -1.53
N SER A 16 -17.37 0.97 -1.19
CA SER A 16 -16.46 1.63 -0.27
C SER A 16 -15.80 2.84 -0.93
N GLU A 17 -15.82 3.97 -0.22
CA GLU A 17 -15.18 5.21 -0.61
C GLU A 17 -14.02 5.56 0.32
N GLY A 18 -12.96 6.11 -0.27
CA GLY A 18 -11.71 6.41 0.43
C GLY A 18 -10.64 5.32 0.31
N PHE A 19 -9.41 5.66 0.70
CA PHE A 19 -8.24 4.80 0.50
C PHE A 19 -8.20 3.63 1.50
N PHE A 20 -7.99 2.41 0.99
CA PHE A 20 -7.59 1.16 1.67
C PHE A 20 -8.50 0.56 2.75
N LEU A 21 -9.36 1.34 3.45
CA LEU A 21 -10.26 0.80 4.47
C LEU A 21 -11.72 1.28 4.35
N GLY A 22 -12.06 2.03 3.30
CA GLY A 22 -13.44 2.47 3.05
C GLY A 22 -14.05 3.25 4.20
N LYS A 23 -13.56 4.46 4.50
CA LYS A 23 -14.06 5.29 5.63
C LYS A 23 -15.57 5.57 5.54
N TYR A 24 -16.07 5.56 4.31
CA TYR A 24 -17.47 5.74 3.99
C TYR A 24 -17.91 4.68 2.99
N PHE A 25 -19.21 4.39 2.98
CA PHE A 25 -19.84 3.55 1.98
C PHE A 25 -20.97 4.33 1.31
N THR A 26 -21.04 4.27 -0.01
CA THR A 26 -22.15 4.81 -0.78
C THR A 26 -23.07 3.66 -1.19
N GLN A 27 -24.35 3.75 -0.83
CA GLN A 27 -25.39 2.86 -1.33
C GLN A 27 -26.08 3.55 -2.50
N ARG A 28 -26.08 2.90 -3.67
CA ARG A 28 -26.80 3.37 -4.84
C ARG A 28 -27.94 2.43 -5.16
N GLU A 29 -29.16 2.96 -5.23
CA GLU A 29 -30.35 2.26 -5.71
C GLU A 29 -30.75 2.82 -7.08
N GLY A 30 -30.36 2.11 -8.15
CA GLY A 30 -30.66 2.51 -9.53
C GLY A 30 -30.08 3.89 -9.91
N LYS A 31 -30.94 4.80 -10.39
CA LYS A 31 -30.55 6.12 -10.93
C LYS A 31 -30.83 7.32 -10.00
N ARG A 32 -31.44 7.14 -8.82
CA ARG A 32 -32.14 8.25 -8.15
C ARG A 32 -31.66 8.63 -6.75
N GLU A 33 -30.99 7.76 -6.00
CA GLU A 33 -30.59 8.11 -4.63
C GLU A 33 -29.26 7.45 -4.23
N GLU A 34 -28.33 8.26 -3.73
CA GLU A 34 -27.06 7.83 -3.14
C GLU A 34 -27.09 8.16 -1.65
N THR A 35 -27.10 7.13 -0.81
CA THR A 35 -27.00 7.30 0.65
C THR A 35 -25.57 7.03 1.10
N MET A 36 -25.00 7.91 1.91
CA MET A 36 -23.63 7.76 2.43
C MET A 36 -23.66 7.32 3.90
N TYR A 37 -22.93 6.25 4.20
CA TYR A 37 -22.77 5.69 5.53
C TYR A 37 -21.34 5.86 6.02
N SER A 38 -21.17 6.32 7.26
CA SER A 38 -19.85 6.31 7.92
C SER A 38 -19.67 5.02 8.69
N VAL A 39 -18.49 4.40 8.58
CA VAL A 39 -18.13 3.20 9.34
C VAL A 39 -18.21 3.43 10.86
N ASN A 40 -17.98 4.66 11.33
CA ASN A 40 -18.00 5.00 12.75
C ASN A 40 -19.40 5.27 13.32
N SER A 41 -20.39 5.47 12.44
CA SER A 41 -21.75 5.89 12.81
C SER A 41 -22.77 5.13 11.98
N LEU A 42 -22.77 3.81 12.13
CA LEU A 42 -23.66 2.93 11.37
C LEU A 42 -25.10 3.01 11.90
N PRO A 43 -26.10 2.96 11.01
CA PRO A 43 -27.50 2.97 11.43
C PRO A 43 -27.84 1.70 12.23
N PRO A 44 -28.74 1.80 13.22
CA PRO A 44 -29.25 0.63 13.91
C PRO A 44 -30.03 -0.27 12.94
N HIS A 45 -30.18 -1.54 13.33
CA HIS A 45 -31.00 -2.46 12.54
C HIS A 45 -32.47 -2.04 12.56
N VAL A 46 -33.10 -2.05 11.37
CA VAL A 46 -34.52 -1.71 11.20
C VAL A 46 -35.33 -3.00 11.10
N PRO A 47 -36.30 -3.25 12.01
CA PRO A 47 -37.16 -4.43 11.94
C PRO A 47 -37.93 -4.48 10.61
N GLY A 48 -37.89 -5.63 9.94
CA GLY A 48 -38.56 -5.83 8.64
C GLY A 48 -37.68 -5.51 7.42
N SER A 49 -36.42 -5.09 7.60
CA SER A 49 -35.47 -4.95 6.49
C SER A 49 -34.93 -6.32 6.04
N LEU A 50 -34.62 -6.46 4.74
CA LEU A 50 -34.02 -7.68 4.18
C LEU A 50 -32.62 -7.96 4.73
N TYR A 51 -31.90 -6.90 5.11
CA TYR A 51 -30.56 -6.95 5.69
C TYR A 51 -30.29 -5.75 6.58
N SER A 52 -29.25 -5.85 7.40
CA SER A 52 -28.72 -4.75 8.20
C SER A 52 -27.56 -4.08 7.46
N VAL A 53 -27.72 -2.81 7.08
CA VAL A 53 -26.66 -2.00 6.47
C VAL A 53 -25.41 -1.99 7.35
N GLY A 54 -25.59 -1.83 8.66
CA GLY A 54 -24.47 -1.86 9.61
C GLY A 54 -23.72 -3.19 9.60
N THR A 55 -24.43 -4.31 9.44
CA THR A 55 -23.80 -5.65 9.36
C THR A 55 -23.03 -5.81 8.05
N ILE A 56 -23.62 -5.41 6.92
CA ILE A 56 -22.95 -5.46 5.61
C ILE A 56 -21.65 -4.66 5.66
N ILE A 57 -21.72 -3.39 6.04
CA ILE A 57 -20.55 -2.50 6.09
C ILE A 57 -19.49 -3.06 7.04
N THR A 58 -19.88 -3.54 8.22
CA THR A 58 -18.93 -4.11 9.19
C THR A 58 -18.20 -5.32 8.61
N GLN A 59 -18.92 -6.23 7.92
CA GLN A 59 -18.30 -7.39 7.29
C GLN A 59 -17.36 -6.97 6.14
N SER A 60 -17.77 -6.00 5.32
CA SER A 60 -16.96 -5.48 4.23
C SER A 60 -15.65 -4.85 4.71
N VAL A 61 -15.71 -4.07 5.80
CA VAL A 61 -14.51 -3.49 6.43
C VAL A 61 -13.56 -4.57 6.92
N ARG A 62 -14.08 -5.65 7.54
CA ARG A 62 -13.24 -6.79 7.97
C ARG A 62 -12.56 -7.49 6.80
N VAL A 63 -13.25 -7.68 5.67
CA VAL A 63 -12.67 -8.26 4.46
C VAL A 63 -11.57 -7.35 3.90
N LEU A 64 -11.83 -6.05 3.80
CA LEU A 64 -10.83 -5.07 3.36
C LEU A 64 -9.61 -5.05 4.29
N GLN A 65 -9.83 -5.07 5.61
CA GLN A 65 -8.75 -5.12 6.58
C GLN A 65 -7.92 -6.40 6.41
N HIS A 66 -8.56 -7.56 6.26
CA HIS A 66 -7.84 -8.81 6.07
C HIS A 66 -7.03 -8.83 4.76
N ASP A 67 -7.60 -8.32 3.66
CA ASP A 67 -6.89 -8.18 2.38
C ASP A 67 -5.68 -7.23 2.51
N LEU A 68 -5.86 -6.11 3.21
CA LEU A 68 -4.77 -5.16 3.50
C LEU A 68 -3.69 -5.79 4.37
N GLU A 69 -4.07 -6.51 5.42
CA GLU A 69 -3.14 -7.26 6.26
C GLU A 69 -2.38 -8.26 5.41
N ASN A 70 -3.04 -9.10 4.61
CA ASN A 70 -2.38 -10.09 3.75
C ASN A 70 -1.42 -9.43 2.75
N MET A 71 -1.83 -8.31 2.14
CA MET A 71 -0.99 -7.55 1.23
C MET A 71 0.28 -7.04 1.94
N LEU A 72 0.13 -6.46 3.14
CA LEU A 72 1.25 -5.97 3.95
C LEU A 72 2.02 -7.09 4.69
N SER A 73 1.47 -8.31 4.74
CA SER A 73 2.04 -9.47 5.44
C SER A 73 2.86 -10.39 4.55
N LEU A 74 3.04 -10.10 3.26
CA LEU A 74 3.97 -10.92 2.47
C LEU A 74 5.36 -10.82 3.12
N THR A 75 5.72 -11.91 3.78
CA THR A 75 6.93 -12.09 4.55
C THR A 75 8.11 -11.78 3.66
N HIS A 76 8.94 -10.84 4.10
CA HIS A 76 10.27 -10.59 3.58
C HIS A 76 11.04 -11.91 3.47
N ASN A 77 11.05 -12.52 2.29
CA ASN A 77 11.65 -13.82 1.99
C ASN A 77 13.16 -13.68 1.74
N TYR A 78 13.91 -12.99 2.62
CA TYR A 78 15.37 -12.99 2.52
C TYR A 78 15.98 -14.38 2.78
N ASN A 79 15.20 -15.30 3.38
CA ASN A 79 15.59 -16.68 3.64
C ASN A 79 15.30 -17.66 2.50
N VAL A 80 14.70 -17.22 1.38
CA VAL A 80 14.59 -18.07 0.18
C VAL A 80 15.85 -17.85 -0.64
N CYS A 81 16.92 -18.55 -0.29
CA CYS A 81 18.16 -18.52 -1.06
C CYS A 81 17.88 -18.97 -2.50
N CYS A 82 18.44 -18.24 -3.47
CA CYS A 82 18.24 -18.42 -4.92
C CYS A 82 18.57 -19.82 -5.49
N TRP A 83 19.18 -20.71 -4.70
CA TRP A 83 19.47 -22.11 -5.05
C TRP A 83 18.38 -23.10 -4.61
N LYS A 84 17.40 -22.69 -3.80
CA LYS A 84 16.23 -23.49 -3.41
C LYS A 84 14.97 -23.18 -4.23
N LEU A 85 15.05 -22.23 -5.16
CA LEU A 85 13.94 -21.91 -6.06
C LEU A 85 13.90 -22.94 -7.18
N VAL A 86 13.16 -24.03 -6.99
CA VAL A 86 12.84 -24.96 -8.09
C VAL A 86 11.84 -24.25 -8.99
N VAL A 87 12.33 -23.76 -10.14
CA VAL A 87 11.51 -23.14 -11.18
C VAL A 87 10.68 -24.24 -11.83
N ASN A 88 9.47 -24.49 -11.33
CA ASN A 88 8.48 -25.28 -12.06
C ASN A 88 7.90 -24.40 -13.19
N THR A 89 8.18 -24.80 -14.42
CA THR A 89 8.00 -24.10 -15.69
C THR A 89 6.55 -23.83 -16.14
N THR A 90 5.58 -23.71 -15.23
CA THR A 90 4.17 -23.48 -15.62
C THR A 90 3.42 -22.40 -14.83
N ASN A 91 4.02 -21.78 -13.81
CA ASN A 91 3.53 -20.54 -13.21
C ASN A 91 4.71 -19.82 -12.54
N ILE A 92 5.30 -18.85 -13.24
CA ILE A 92 6.38 -18.03 -12.67
C ILE A 92 5.75 -17.04 -11.70
N GLU A 93 5.58 -17.43 -10.43
CA GLU A 93 5.48 -16.47 -9.34
C GLU A 93 6.84 -15.79 -9.21
N VAL A 94 7.02 -14.66 -9.90
CA VAL A 94 8.22 -13.83 -9.79
C VAL A 94 8.22 -13.25 -8.37
N LEU A 95 9.12 -13.74 -7.50
CA LEU A 95 9.31 -13.15 -6.18
C LEU A 95 9.69 -11.67 -6.33
N PRO A 96 9.11 -10.77 -5.51
CA PRO A 96 9.41 -9.36 -5.60
C PRO A 96 10.90 -9.13 -5.32
N LEU A 97 11.58 -8.48 -6.27
CA LEU A 97 13.01 -8.20 -6.20
C LEU A 97 13.24 -6.87 -5.46
N PRO A 98 14.21 -6.77 -4.53
CA PRO A 98 14.58 -5.49 -3.96
C PRO A 98 15.17 -4.57 -5.04
N VAL A 99 14.51 -3.44 -5.27
CA VAL A 99 14.89 -2.39 -6.24
C VAL A 99 15.75 -1.32 -5.57
N ALA A 100 15.57 -1.10 -4.28
CA ALA A 100 16.43 -0.24 -3.49
C ALA A 100 16.62 -0.79 -2.07
N GLU A 101 17.80 -0.55 -1.52
CA GLU A 101 18.15 -0.90 -0.15
C GLU A 101 18.93 0.26 0.47
N THR A 102 18.68 0.52 1.75
CA THR A 102 19.54 1.42 2.54
C THR A 102 19.78 0.86 3.94
N PHE A 103 20.93 1.20 4.48
CA PHE A 103 21.26 0.99 5.88
C PHE A 103 21.56 2.34 6.52
N VAL A 104 20.79 2.67 7.57
CA VAL A 104 20.96 3.90 8.35
C VAL A 104 21.48 3.52 9.73
N PRO A 105 22.73 3.90 10.07
CA PRO A 105 23.32 3.59 11.37
C PRO A 105 22.42 4.00 12.54
N ASN A 106 22.28 3.12 13.52
CA ASN A 106 21.42 3.29 14.72
C ASN A 106 19.92 3.44 14.46
N VAL A 107 19.47 3.32 13.21
CA VAL A 107 18.06 3.42 12.84
C VAL A 107 17.55 2.07 12.36
N GLY A 108 18.16 1.52 11.31
CA GLY A 108 17.68 0.27 10.71
C GLY A 108 18.09 0.04 9.26
N ARG A 109 17.50 -0.99 8.67
CA ARG A 109 17.70 -1.40 7.28
C ARG A 109 16.38 -1.41 6.54
N PHE A 110 16.32 -0.73 5.40
CA PHE A 110 15.09 -0.56 4.63
C PHE A 110 15.24 -1.11 3.22
N PHE A 111 14.17 -1.68 2.70
CA PHE A 111 14.07 -2.33 1.40
C PHE A 111 12.83 -1.83 0.66
N ALA A 112 12.99 -1.53 -0.63
CA ALA A 112 11.90 -1.21 -1.53
C ALA A 112 11.86 -2.24 -2.65
N TYR A 113 10.68 -2.77 -2.92
CA TYR A 113 10.48 -3.88 -3.84
C TYR A 113 9.86 -3.44 -5.17
N SER A 114 10.04 -4.28 -6.20
CA SER A 114 9.45 -4.08 -7.53
C SER A 114 7.92 -4.07 -7.52
N ASP A 115 7.29 -4.70 -6.52
CA ASP A 115 5.84 -4.76 -6.32
C ASP A 115 5.29 -3.62 -5.45
N LYS A 116 6.04 -2.51 -5.32
CA LYS A 116 5.70 -1.31 -4.53
C LYS A 116 5.74 -1.50 -3.01
N LYS A 117 6.17 -2.65 -2.50
CA LYS A 117 6.27 -2.87 -1.05
C LYS A 117 7.54 -2.27 -0.47
N ILE A 118 7.40 -1.75 0.73
CA ILE A 118 8.48 -1.25 1.57
C ILE A 118 8.54 -2.14 2.80
N TYR A 119 9.74 -2.58 3.11
CA TYR A 119 10.05 -3.37 4.29
C TYR A 119 11.17 -2.69 5.06
N ALA A 120 10.92 -2.30 6.30
CA ALA A 120 11.89 -1.64 7.15
C ALA A 120 12.05 -2.38 8.48
N VAL A 121 13.28 -2.71 8.83
CA VAL A 121 13.65 -3.33 10.12
C VAL A 121 14.44 -2.33 10.92
N PHE A 122 13.90 -1.91 12.05
CA PHE A 122 14.56 -0.97 12.96
C PHE A 122 15.47 -1.71 13.94
N CYS A 123 16.49 -1.00 14.45
CA CYS A 123 17.47 -1.58 15.38
C CYS A 123 16.85 -2.06 16.70
N ASP A 124 15.69 -1.54 17.08
CA ASP A 124 14.94 -1.99 18.26
C ASP A 124 14.09 -3.25 18.02
N GLY A 125 14.11 -3.81 16.80
CA GLY A 125 13.34 -5.00 16.42
C GLY A 125 11.96 -4.69 15.85
N THR A 126 11.56 -3.42 15.80
CA THR A 126 10.30 -3.01 15.15
C THR A 126 10.39 -3.22 13.64
N VAL A 127 9.33 -3.75 13.04
CA VAL A 127 9.25 -3.96 11.59
C VAL A 127 8.08 -3.17 11.01
N LEU A 128 8.34 -2.37 9.97
CA LEU A 128 7.31 -1.62 9.25
C LEU A 128 7.17 -2.17 7.83
N ASN A 129 5.94 -2.53 7.47
CA ASN A 129 5.54 -2.91 6.12
C ASN A 129 4.57 -1.86 5.58
N MET A 130 4.79 -1.35 4.37
CA MET A 130 3.86 -0.43 3.72
C MET A 130 3.93 -0.57 2.20
N GLU A 131 2.94 -0.06 1.49
CA GLU A 131 2.99 0.09 0.03
C GLU A 131 3.33 1.55 -0.30
N TRP A 132 4.21 1.77 -1.28
CA TRP A 132 4.59 3.09 -1.74
C TRP A 132 4.60 3.14 -3.27
N ASP A 133 3.83 4.08 -3.83
CA ASP A 133 3.80 4.25 -5.27
C ASP A 133 4.92 5.19 -5.75
N PHE A 134 5.91 4.62 -6.44
CA PHE A 134 7.00 5.37 -7.07
C PHE A 134 6.64 5.97 -8.45
N SER A 135 5.40 5.78 -8.94
CA SER A 135 4.96 6.27 -10.26
C SER A 135 4.62 7.76 -10.32
N SER A 136 4.65 8.46 -9.18
CA SER A 136 4.18 9.85 -9.06
C SER A 136 5.16 10.91 -9.60
N HIS A 137 5.49 10.87 -10.90
CA HIS A 137 6.25 11.95 -11.56
C HIS A 137 5.84 12.29 -13.00
N PHE A 138 4.84 11.63 -13.59
CA PHE A 138 4.41 12.03 -14.95
C PHE A 138 3.51 13.26 -14.90
N GLY A 139 4.14 14.39 -15.19
CA GLY A 139 3.61 15.76 -15.22
C GLY A 139 2.10 15.91 -15.44
N ARG A 140 1.42 16.35 -14.39
CA ARG A 140 0.32 17.32 -14.42
C ARG A 140 0.15 17.82 -12.99
N SER A 141 0.14 19.14 -12.84
CA SER A 141 -0.16 19.86 -11.59
C SER A 141 -1.20 19.11 -10.75
N GLN A 142 -0.79 18.45 -9.67
CA GLN A 142 -1.69 17.83 -8.71
C GLN A 142 -1.10 17.92 -7.29
N ASN A 143 -2.00 18.17 -6.34
CA ASN A 143 -1.69 18.53 -4.95
C ASN A 143 -0.62 17.63 -4.30
N PRO A 144 0.42 18.20 -3.67
CA PRO A 144 1.49 17.46 -3.00
C PRO A 144 1.03 16.57 -1.82
N GLN A 145 -0.24 16.64 -1.42
CA GLN A 145 -0.80 15.88 -0.30
C GLN A 145 -1.46 14.54 -0.66
N LYS A 146 -1.61 14.19 -1.94
CA LYS A 146 -2.55 13.10 -2.33
C LYS A 146 -1.94 11.78 -2.79
N ASN A 147 -0.61 11.68 -2.92
CA ASN A 147 -0.04 10.59 -3.72
C ASN A 147 0.41 9.36 -2.92
N ASN A 148 0.55 9.42 -1.60
CA ASN A 148 0.98 8.27 -0.78
C ASN A 148 0.28 8.18 0.59
N THR A 149 -1.01 8.53 0.64
CA THR A 149 -1.88 8.35 1.81
C THR A 149 -2.30 6.89 1.95
N GLY A 150 -1.36 6.05 2.41
CA GLY A 150 -1.51 4.61 2.54
C GLY A 150 -1.68 4.13 3.98
N TRP A 151 -1.84 2.82 4.14
CA TRP A 151 -1.72 2.15 5.43
C TRP A 151 -0.36 1.48 5.54
N CYS A 152 0.11 1.37 6.78
CA CYS A 152 1.29 0.64 7.14
C CYS A 152 0.96 -0.35 8.25
N LYS A 153 1.62 -1.50 8.21
CA LYS A 153 1.56 -2.53 9.22
C LYS A 153 2.85 -2.48 10.01
N LEU A 154 2.74 -2.14 11.29
CA LEU A 154 3.84 -2.15 12.24
C LEU A 154 3.79 -3.45 13.05
N THR A 155 4.93 -4.11 13.18
CA THR A 155 5.11 -5.28 14.04
C THR A 155 6.09 -4.88 15.14
N CYS A 156 5.61 -4.87 16.37
CA CYS A 156 6.42 -4.59 17.55
C CYS A 156 7.47 -5.69 17.76
N PRO A 157 8.55 -5.43 18.50
CA PRO A 157 9.58 -6.43 18.82
C PRO A 157 9.02 -7.67 19.53
N GLU A 158 7.93 -7.49 20.28
CA GLU A 158 7.17 -8.55 20.97
C GLU A 158 6.26 -9.38 20.04
N GLY A 159 6.21 -9.04 18.75
CA GLY A 159 5.42 -9.72 17.71
C GLY A 159 4.00 -9.19 17.53
N ALA A 160 3.53 -8.26 18.36
CA ALA A 160 2.22 -7.62 18.20
C ALA A 160 2.16 -6.82 16.89
N GLN A 161 1.04 -6.93 16.16
CA GLN A 161 0.85 -6.29 14.86
C GLN A 161 -0.25 -5.25 14.92
N GLN A 162 0.00 -4.08 14.34
CA GLN A 162 -0.92 -2.95 14.35
C GLN A 162 -0.91 -2.24 12.99
N LEU A 163 -2.09 -1.81 12.54
CA LEU A 163 -2.30 -1.09 11.29
C LEU A 163 -2.50 0.39 11.55
N PHE A 164 -1.74 1.23 10.85
CA PHE A 164 -1.82 2.69 10.96
C PHE A 164 -1.95 3.34 9.61
N GLN A 165 -2.71 4.43 9.55
CA GLN A 165 -2.68 5.31 8.39
C GLN A 165 -1.40 6.15 8.45
N ILE A 166 -0.68 6.25 7.33
CA ILE A 166 0.58 7.00 7.24
C ILE A 166 0.40 8.47 7.66
N ASP A 167 -0.77 9.06 7.39
CA ASP A 167 -1.09 10.46 7.73
C ASP A 167 -1.41 10.70 9.21
N HIS A 168 -1.70 9.63 9.96
CA HIS A 168 -2.05 9.69 11.38
C HIS A 168 -1.23 8.64 12.14
N PRO A 169 0.10 8.82 12.22
CA PRO A 169 1.01 7.78 12.67
C PRO A 169 0.97 7.50 14.18
N GLY A 170 0.27 8.35 14.95
CA GLY A 170 0.10 8.19 16.39
C GLY A 170 1.46 8.08 17.12
N PRO A 171 1.64 7.13 18.06
CA PRO A 171 2.87 7.00 18.82
C PRO A 171 4.07 6.48 18.00
N TYR A 172 3.84 6.00 16.77
CA TYR A 172 4.88 5.42 15.90
C TYR A 172 5.37 6.37 14.81
N GLU A 173 5.11 7.67 14.96
CA GLU A 173 5.50 8.73 14.03
C GLU A 173 6.97 8.66 13.61
N ARG A 174 7.88 8.41 14.55
CA ARG A 174 9.32 8.30 14.24
C ARG A 174 9.59 7.23 13.18
N TYR A 175 9.01 6.04 13.30
CA TYR A 175 9.25 4.94 12.36
C TYR A 175 8.68 5.26 10.99
N ILE A 176 7.45 5.75 10.95
CA ILE A 176 6.71 6.02 9.72
C ILE A 176 7.37 7.19 8.96
N THR A 177 7.67 8.30 9.63
CA THR A 177 8.27 9.49 9.01
C THR A 177 9.64 9.18 8.42
N THR A 178 10.50 8.45 9.14
CA THR A 178 11.83 8.07 8.61
C THR A 178 11.75 7.27 7.33
N VAL A 179 10.84 6.28 7.26
CA VAL A 179 10.67 5.46 6.04
C VAL A 179 10.04 6.26 4.91
N VAL A 180 9.06 7.12 5.21
CA VAL A 180 8.43 8.01 4.24
C VAL A 180 9.45 9.00 3.64
N GLU A 181 10.34 9.57 4.44
CA GLU A 181 11.40 10.47 3.98
C GLU A 181 12.38 9.77 3.03
N TRP A 182 12.76 8.53 3.36
CA TRP A 182 13.59 7.70 2.49
C TRP A 182 12.88 7.37 1.17
N CYS A 183 11.61 6.96 1.20
CA CYS A 183 10.84 6.71 -0.03
C CYS A 183 10.71 7.97 -0.90
N LYS A 184 10.56 9.15 -0.29
CA LYS A 184 10.59 10.44 -0.99
C LYS A 184 11.95 10.75 -1.61
N SER A 185 13.07 10.36 -0.99
CA SER A 185 14.39 10.56 -1.59
C SER A 185 14.58 9.68 -2.83
N LEU A 186 14.15 8.42 -2.79
CA LEU A 186 14.18 7.52 -3.94
C LEU A 186 13.37 8.05 -5.14
N ASN A 187 12.23 8.71 -4.87
CA ASN A 187 11.43 9.37 -5.89
C ASN A 187 12.20 10.53 -6.57
N ARG A 188 12.92 11.34 -5.79
CA ARG A 188 13.75 12.43 -6.32
C ARG A 188 14.89 11.90 -7.20
N ASP A 189 15.57 10.85 -6.76
CA ASP A 189 16.72 10.28 -7.48
C ASP A 189 16.29 9.68 -8.83
N LYS A 190 15.12 9.02 -8.88
CA LYS A 190 14.52 8.55 -10.14
C LYS A 190 14.18 9.69 -11.10
N GLY A 191 13.64 10.80 -10.59
CA GLY A 191 13.32 11.99 -11.39
C GLY A 191 14.56 12.66 -12.01
N THR A 192 15.70 12.63 -11.31
CA THR A 192 16.97 13.14 -11.83
C THR A 192 17.57 12.21 -12.89
N CYS A 193 17.51 10.89 -12.71
CA CYS A 193 18.03 9.93 -13.69
C CYS A 193 17.27 9.93 -15.03
N THR A 194 16.00 10.36 -15.06
CA THR A 194 15.25 10.47 -16.33
C THR A 194 15.57 11.72 -17.15
N ASN A 195 16.25 12.72 -16.59
CA ASN A 195 16.67 13.93 -17.31
C ASN A 195 18.06 13.82 -17.95
N THR A 196 18.81 12.76 -17.64
CA THR A 196 20.11 12.49 -18.28
C THR A 196 19.96 11.32 -19.24
N LYS A 197 19.23 11.53 -20.35
CA LYS A 197 19.61 10.88 -21.61
C LYS A 197 20.82 11.63 -22.14
N GLU A 198 21.97 11.41 -21.51
CA GLU A 198 23.24 11.80 -22.10
C GLU A 198 23.36 11.09 -23.45
N SER A 199 23.44 11.91 -24.50
CA SER A 199 23.75 11.48 -25.85
C SER A 199 25.09 10.76 -25.82
N ILE A 200 25.06 9.44 -25.99
CA ILE A 200 26.26 8.68 -26.35
C ILE A 200 26.62 9.14 -27.76
N GLN A 201 27.60 10.04 -27.85
CA GLN A 201 28.27 10.35 -29.10
C GLN A 201 29.24 9.20 -29.36
N GLU A 202 28.88 8.29 -30.27
CA GLU A 202 29.81 7.32 -30.84
C GLU A 202 30.99 8.07 -31.45
N GLN A 203 32.15 8.03 -30.78
CA GLN A 203 33.40 8.41 -31.42
C GLN A 203 33.97 7.18 -32.11
N SER A 204 33.95 7.26 -33.44
CA SER A 204 34.55 6.33 -34.39
C SER A 204 36.02 6.10 -34.07
N TRP A 205 36.38 4.89 -33.66
CA TRP A 205 37.76 4.42 -33.67
C TRP A 205 38.03 3.66 -34.96
N TYR A 206 38.65 4.34 -35.94
CA TYR A 206 39.55 3.67 -36.88
C TYR A 206 40.76 4.56 -37.11
N SER A 207 41.88 4.12 -36.54
CA SER A 207 43.21 4.68 -36.70
C SER A 207 43.94 4.03 -37.88
N SER A 208 44.59 4.90 -38.66
CA SER A 208 45.74 4.70 -39.57
C SER A 208 45.61 3.80 -40.80
#